data_AF-Q2XXM9-F1
#
_entry.id   AF-Q2XXM9-F1
#
_cell.length_a   1.000
_cell.length_b   1.000
_cell.length_c   1.000
_cell.angle_alpha   90.00
_cell.angle_beta   90.00
_cell.angle_gamma   90.00
#
_symmetry.space_group_name_H-M   'P 1'
#
loop_
_entity.id
_entity.type
_entity.pdbx_description
1 polymer ?
#
loop_
_entity_poly.entity_id
_entity_poly.type
_entity_poly.pdbx_seq_one_letter_code
_entity_poly.pdbx_strand_id
1 'polypeptide(L)'
;MGPAKLLVFVLLMHPSLVSANPLRITGGEECNEDSHPWLVELFTEANTMCGATLLNQDWVLTAAHCYQRGKIWLSFGVHNREHARGDTQVREAVGIFCYPDSPGTTTSSCPCYTLDRGDDIMLIKLNASVTYNE
;
A
#
# COMPACT_ATOMS: atom_id res chain seq x y z
N MET A 1 -46.38 24.22 10.97
CA MET A 1 -45.75 23.86 9.67
C MET A 1 -46.59 22.78 9.01
N GLY A 2 -46.93 22.93 7.73
CA GLY A 2 -47.68 21.89 7.00
C GLY A 2 -46.85 20.62 6.80
N PRO A 3 -47.49 19.46 6.61
CA PRO A 3 -46.81 18.16 6.49
C PRO A 3 -45.76 18.14 5.37
N ALA A 4 -46.00 18.90 4.28
CA ALA A 4 -45.04 19.06 3.19
C ALA A 4 -43.74 19.77 3.59
N LYS A 5 -43.79 20.72 4.53
CA LYS A 5 -42.57 21.39 5.03
C LYS A 5 -41.77 20.49 5.98
N LEU A 6 -42.46 19.62 6.72
CA LEU A 6 -41.80 18.64 7.60
C LEU A 6 -41.05 17.58 6.78
N LEU A 7 -41.64 17.11 5.68
CA LEU A 7 -41.00 16.17 4.75
C LEU A 7 -39.74 16.73 4.09
N VAL A 8 -39.75 17.98 3.66
CA VAL A 8 -38.56 18.65 3.08
C VAL A 8 -37.44 18.78 4.12
N PHE A 9 -37.78 19.08 5.38
CA PHE A 9 -36.78 19.12 6.46
C PHE A 9 -36.21 17.74 6.79
N VAL A 10 -37.01 16.67 6.75
CA VAL A 10 -36.54 15.29 6.97
C VAL A 10 -35.64 14.80 5.82
N LEU A 11 -35.94 15.20 4.58
CA LEU A 11 -35.10 14.90 3.41
C LEU A 11 -33.77 15.67 3.41
N LEU A 12 -33.74 16.91 3.91
CA LEU A 12 -32.52 17.71 4.06
C LEU A 12 -31.68 17.31 5.30
N MET A 13 -32.29 16.63 6.27
CA MET A 13 -31.67 16.05 7.47
C MET A 13 -31.41 14.55 7.32
N HIS A 14 -31.13 14.08 6.10
CA HIS A 14 -30.29 12.90 5.90
C HIS A 14 -28.87 13.41 5.71
N PRO A 15 -28.14 13.77 6.80
CA PRO A 15 -26.70 13.89 6.68
C PRO A 15 -26.25 12.52 6.18
N SER A 16 -25.75 12.55 4.96
CA SER A 16 -24.99 11.53 4.27
C SER A 16 -24.58 10.39 5.21
N LEU A 17 -25.15 9.21 5.02
CA LEU A 17 -24.48 7.95 5.32
C LEU A 17 -23.28 7.82 4.35
N VAL A 18 -22.40 8.83 4.34
CA VAL A 18 -21.04 8.67 3.89
C VAL A 18 -20.41 7.88 5.02
N SER A 19 -20.39 6.56 4.83
CA SER A 19 -19.40 5.72 5.47
C SER A 19 -18.06 6.32 5.07
N ALA A 20 -17.48 7.14 5.95
CA ALA A 20 -16.10 7.53 5.84
C ALA A 20 -15.31 6.24 6.09
N ASN A 21 -15.07 5.46 5.04
CA ASN A 21 -14.13 4.36 5.08
C ASN A 21 -12.79 4.96 5.51
N PRO A 22 -12.31 4.66 6.72
CA PRO A 22 -11.09 5.27 7.20
C PRO A 22 -9.94 4.61 6.43
N LEU A 23 -9.20 5.43 5.68
CA LEU A 23 -7.97 5.14 4.92
C LEU A 23 -8.18 4.70 3.45
N ARG A 24 -8.42 5.71 2.60
CA ARG A 24 -8.21 5.70 1.14
C ARG A 24 -7.76 7.11 0.73
N ILE A 25 -7.13 7.27 -0.45
CA ILE A 25 -6.77 8.58 -1.01
C ILE A 25 -8.01 9.50 -1.00
N THR A 26 -7.97 10.56 -0.17
CA THR A 26 -9.11 11.48 0.03
C THR A 26 -9.28 12.40 -1.17
N GLY A 27 -10.47 12.42 -1.77
CA GLY A 27 -10.80 13.28 -2.91
C GLY A 27 -10.21 12.82 -4.25
N GLY A 28 -9.65 11.61 -4.32
CA GLY A 28 -9.20 11.01 -5.57
C GLY A 28 -10.31 10.29 -6.33
N GLU A 29 -9.99 9.86 -7.54
CA GLU A 29 -10.79 8.98 -8.38
C GLU A 29 -10.09 7.64 -8.61
N GLU A 30 -10.81 6.64 -9.09
CA GLU A 30 -10.20 5.36 -9.47
C GLU A 30 -9.29 5.57 -10.68
N CYS A 31 -8.07 5.04 -10.60
CA CYS A 31 -7.11 5.11 -11.70
C CYS A 31 -7.52 4.14 -12.82
N ASN A 32 -7.08 4.40 -14.05
CA ASN A 32 -7.18 3.39 -15.10
C ASN A 32 -6.36 2.16 -14.72
N GLU A 33 -6.87 0.98 -15.08
CA GLU A 33 -6.37 -0.32 -14.61
C GLU A 33 -4.84 -0.51 -14.81
N ASP A 34 -4.29 -0.07 -15.95
CA ASP A 34 -2.87 -0.24 -16.28
C ASP A 34 -2.04 1.06 -16.17
N SER A 35 -2.58 2.10 -15.53
CA SER A 35 -1.91 3.42 -15.49
C SER A 35 -0.72 3.51 -14.53
N HIS A 36 -0.62 2.57 -13.58
CA HIS A 36 0.42 2.56 -12.55
C HIS A 36 1.04 1.16 -12.39
N PRO A 37 1.68 0.61 -13.44
CA PRO A 37 2.21 -0.77 -13.42
C PRO A 37 3.33 -0.98 -12.41
N TRP A 38 3.94 0.12 -11.93
CA TRP A 38 4.95 0.10 -10.86
C TRP A 38 4.35 0.05 -9.46
N LEU A 39 3.03 0.20 -9.29
CA LEU A 39 2.38 0.14 -7.98
C LEU A 39 2.42 -1.30 -7.44
N VAL A 40 2.85 -1.43 -6.19
CA VAL A 40 3.02 -2.72 -5.52
C VAL A 40 2.23 -2.69 -4.21
N GLU A 41 1.47 -3.74 -3.97
CA GLU A 41 0.86 -3.99 -2.66
C GLU A 41 1.85 -4.79 -1.82
N LEU A 42 2.25 -4.23 -0.67
CA LEU A 42 3.03 -4.92 0.35
C LEU A 42 2.08 -5.41 1.45
N PHE A 43 2.16 -6.68 1.81
CA PHE A 43 1.41 -7.25 2.92
C PHE A 43 2.27 -8.18 3.78
N THR A 44 1.91 -8.29 5.06
CA THR A 44 2.70 -8.99 6.08
C THR A 44 1.88 -10.04 6.82
N GLU A 45 2.54 -10.95 7.53
CA GLU A 45 1.87 -11.94 8.39
C GLU A 45 0.96 -11.30 9.46
N ALA A 46 1.29 -10.08 9.89
CA ALA A 46 0.50 -9.31 10.84
C ALA A 46 -0.71 -8.59 10.21
N ASN A 47 -1.00 -8.86 8.94
CA ASN A 47 -2.06 -8.21 8.16
C ASN A 47 -1.89 -6.70 8.00
N THR A 48 -0.65 -6.20 8.12
CA THR A 48 -0.30 -4.82 7.75
C THR A 48 -0.26 -4.70 6.24
N MET A 49 -0.72 -3.56 5.72
CA MET A 49 -0.72 -3.27 4.29
C MET A 49 0.00 -1.94 4.04
N CYS A 50 0.86 -1.91 3.03
CA CYS A 50 1.54 -0.70 2.57
C CYS A 50 1.55 -0.63 1.04
N GLY A 51 1.77 0.58 0.52
CA GLY A 51 2.14 0.77 -0.88
C GLY A 51 3.66 0.68 -1.07
N ALA A 52 4.07 0.23 -2.25
CA ALA A 52 5.47 0.19 -2.65
C ALA A 52 5.60 0.44 -4.17
N THR A 53 6.83 0.63 -4.64
CA THR A 53 7.15 0.95 -6.04
C THR A 53 8.16 -0.04 -6.61
N LEU A 54 7.82 -0.70 -7.71
CA LEU A 54 8.74 -1.56 -8.46
C LEU A 54 9.80 -0.69 -9.16
N LEU A 55 11.07 -0.82 -8.78
CA LEU A 55 12.17 -0.07 -9.39
C LEU A 55 12.73 -0.79 -10.62
N ASN A 56 12.85 -2.12 -10.52
CA ASN A 56 13.24 -3.02 -11.59
C ASN A 56 12.72 -4.42 -11.25
N GLN A 57 12.98 -5.42 -12.09
CA GLN A 57 12.44 -6.78 -11.90
C GLN A 57 12.78 -7.41 -10.55
N ASP A 58 13.81 -6.95 -9.85
CA ASP A 58 14.37 -7.56 -8.65
C ASP A 58 14.22 -6.73 -7.37
N TRP A 59 13.85 -5.46 -7.49
CA TRP A 59 13.96 -4.47 -6.42
C TRP A 59 12.70 -3.61 -6.29
N VAL A 60 12.26 -3.42 -5.05
CA VAL A 60 11.10 -2.61 -4.69
C VAL A 60 11.52 -1.55 -3.68
N LEU A 61 10.95 -0.36 -3.81
CA LEU A 61 11.10 0.77 -2.89
C LEU A 61 9.81 0.94 -2.07
N THR A 62 9.94 1.18 -0.77
CA THR A 62 8.83 1.53 0.12
C THR A 62 9.33 2.37 1.30
N ALA A 63 8.45 2.67 2.26
CA ALA A 63 8.80 3.37 3.49
C ALA A 63 9.40 2.40 4.52
N ALA A 64 10.34 2.87 5.34
CA ALA A 64 10.93 2.06 6.41
C ALA A 64 9.92 1.69 7.49
N HIS A 65 8.91 2.53 7.73
CA HIS A 65 7.83 2.23 8.66
C HIS A 65 6.93 1.08 8.24
N CYS A 66 6.97 0.68 6.96
CA CYS A 66 6.25 -0.49 6.47
C CYS A 66 6.94 -1.81 6.84
N TYR A 67 8.14 -1.74 7.41
CA TYR A 67 8.82 -2.92 7.93
C TYR A 67 8.01 -3.57 9.05
N GLN A 68 7.82 -4.89 8.92
CA GLN A 68 7.26 -5.73 9.97
C GLN A 68 8.15 -6.95 10.12
N ARG A 69 8.34 -7.41 11.37
CA ARG A 69 9.04 -8.68 11.63
C ARG A 69 8.22 -9.85 11.09
N GLY A 70 8.87 -10.77 10.39
CA GLY A 70 8.24 -11.94 9.79
C GLY A 70 8.33 -11.89 8.26
N LYS A 71 7.46 -12.66 7.59
CA LYS A 71 7.42 -12.65 6.13
C LYS A 71 6.74 -11.38 5.60
N ILE A 72 7.34 -10.84 4.54
CA ILE A 72 6.80 -9.74 3.76
C ILE A 72 6.59 -10.26 2.34
N TRP A 73 5.36 -10.11 1.85
CA TRP A 73 4.99 -10.46 0.49
C TRP A 73 4.62 -9.20 -0.29
N LEU A 74 4.84 -9.28 -1.60
CA LEU A 74 4.61 -8.20 -2.53
C LEU A 74 3.77 -8.72 -3.70
N SER A 75 2.62 -8.08 -3.93
CA SER A 75 1.75 -8.34 -5.08
C SER A 75 1.94 -7.25 -6.14
N PHE A 76 2.10 -7.67 -7.39
CA PHE A 76 2.29 -6.83 -8.57
C PHE A 76 1.11 -7.00 -9.54
N GLY A 77 0.76 -5.95 -10.28
CA GLY A 77 -0.38 -6.00 -11.22
C GLY A 77 -1.73 -6.10 -10.51
N VAL A 78 -1.86 -5.48 -9.33
CA VAL A 78 -3.11 -5.44 -8.57
C VAL A 78 -3.81 -4.11 -8.83
N HIS A 79 -4.99 -4.17 -9.45
CA HIS A 79 -5.89 -3.02 -9.58
C HIS A 79 -7.01 -3.06 -8.55
N ASN A 80 -7.68 -4.22 -8.41
CA ASN A 80 -8.73 -4.45 -7.44
C ASN A 80 -8.33 -5.56 -6.46
N ARG A 81 -8.25 -5.22 -5.17
CA ARG A 81 -7.82 -6.14 -4.11
C ARG A 81 -8.83 -7.25 -3.82
N GLU A 82 -10.10 -7.03 -4.15
CA GLU A 82 -11.17 -8.02 -4.00
C GLU A 82 -11.27 -8.93 -5.23
N HIS A 83 -10.68 -8.53 -6.37
CA HIS A 83 -10.78 -9.22 -7.65
C HIS A 83 -9.39 -9.34 -8.30
N ALA A 84 -8.70 -10.44 -8.00
CA ALA A 84 -7.38 -10.71 -8.56
C ALA A 84 -7.44 -10.91 -10.09
N ARG A 85 -6.42 -10.41 -10.80
CA ARG A 85 -6.24 -10.64 -12.23
C ARG A 85 -5.47 -11.94 -12.47
N GLY A 86 -5.56 -12.46 -13.69
CA GLY A 86 -4.82 -13.66 -14.10
C GLY A 86 -3.31 -13.47 -14.23
N ASP A 87 -2.85 -12.22 -14.28
CA ASP A 87 -1.46 -11.82 -14.44
C ASP A 87 -0.85 -11.20 -13.17
N THR A 88 -1.60 -11.18 -12.07
CA THR A 88 -1.07 -10.78 -10.75
C THR A 88 0.07 -11.72 -10.35
N GLN A 89 1.17 -11.13 -9.88
CA GLN A 89 2.35 -11.87 -9.44
C GLN A 89 2.60 -11.62 -7.96
N VAL A 90 3.02 -12.66 -7.22
CA VAL A 90 3.42 -12.55 -5.82
C VAL A 90 4.91 -12.89 -5.67
N ARG A 91 5.63 -12.12 -4.86
CA ARG A 91 7.03 -12.39 -4.47
C ARG A 91 7.20 -12.28 -2.95
N GLU A 92 8.23 -12.93 -2.44
CA GLU A 92 8.66 -12.82 -1.05
C GLU A 92 9.90 -11.92 -0.96
N ALA A 93 9.97 -11.10 0.08
CA ALA A 93 11.16 -10.32 0.41
C ALA A 93 12.27 -11.25 0.94
N VAL A 94 13.45 -11.23 0.30
CA VAL A 94 14.65 -11.98 0.74
C VAL A 94 15.79 -11.08 1.19
N GLY A 95 15.65 -9.77 0.97
CA GLY A 95 16.54 -8.76 1.51
C GLY A 95 15.75 -7.52 1.87
N ILE A 96 16.05 -6.94 3.04
CA ILE A 96 15.41 -5.75 3.57
C ILE A 96 16.53 -4.79 3.97
N PHE A 97 16.51 -3.60 3.39
CA PHE A 97 17.55 -2.58 3.54
C PHE A 97 16.90 -1.24 3.89
N CYS A 98 16.88 -0.91 5.17
CA CYS A 98 16.37 0.38 5.65
C CYS A 98 17.49 1.42 5.67
N TYR A 99 17.13 2.67 5.39
CA TYR A 99 18.05 3.80 5.53
C TYR A 99 17.91 4.47 6.90
N PRO A 100 19.00 5.01 7.49
CA PRO A 100 20.39 4.71 7.12
C PRO A 100 20.72 3.25 7.47
N ASP A 101 21.39 2.56 6.56
CA ASP A 101 21.86 1.20 6.83
C ASP A 101 23.07 1.27 7.76
N SER A 102 22.98 0.65 8.93
CA SER A 102 24.09 0.60 9.88
C SER A 102 24.93 -0.65 9.65
N PRO A 103 26.27 -0.57 9.59
CA PRO A 103 27.11 -1.76 9.48
C PRO A 103 26.83 -2.74 10.64
N GLY A 104 26.29 -3.91 10.33
CA GLY A 104 25.92 -4.94 11.31
C GLY A 104 24.42 -5.17 11.51
N THR A 105 23.53 -4.34 10.95
CA THR A 105 22.09 -4.62 10.86
C THR A 105 21.75 -5.41 9.60
N THR A 106 22.45 -6.51 9.36
CA THR A 106 22.09 -7.41 8.27
C THR A 106 20.77 -8.11 8.60
N THR A 107 19.79 -7.94 7.70
CA THR A 107 18.66 -8.83 7.37
C THR A 107 17.38 -8.88 8.20
N SER A 108 17.19 -8.19 9.32
CA SER A 108 15.95 -8.44 10.10
C SER A 108 15.50 -7.38 11.11
N SER A 109 15.88 -6.11 10.95
CA SER A 109 15.30 -5.03 11.75
C SER A 109 15.55 -3.66 11.13
N CYS A 110 14.49 -2.88 10.95
CA CYS A 110 14.62 -1.45 10.77
C CYS A 110 14.65 -0.81 12.17
N PRO A 111 15.69 -0.04 12.53
CA PRO A 111 15.67 0.79 13.73
C PRO A 111 14.46 1.71 13.72
N CYS A 112 14.14 2.32 14.87
CA CYS A 112 13.08 3.33 14.93
C CYS A 112 13.34 4.39 13.84
N TYR A 113 12.52 4.38 12.79
CA TYR A 113 12.55 5.39 11.74
C TYR A 113 12.06 6.68 12.39
N THR A 114 12.76 7.78 12.16
CA THR A 114 12.35 9.07 12.70
C THR A 114 11.90 9.94 11.53
N LEU A 115 10.58 10.21 11.47
CA LEU A 115 9.97 10.99 10.39
C LEU A 115 10.56 12.40 10.26
N ASP A 116 11.18 12.91 11.32
CA ASP A 116 11.86 14.21 11.39
C ASP A 116 13.20 14.27 10.65
N ARG A 117 13.83 13.12 10.34
CA ARG A 117 15.13 13.05 9.65
C ARG A 117 15.04 12.70 8.18
N GLY A 118 13.88 12.24 7.70
CA GLY A 118 13.71 11.78 6.32
C GLY A 118 14.25 10.37 6.07
N ASP A 119 14.47 9.60 7.13
CA ASP A 119 15.06 8.26 7.07
C ASP A 119 14.00 7.16 6.79
N ASP A 120 12.78 7.55 6.41
CA ASP A 120 11.66 6.63 6.20
C ASP A 120 11.66 6.00 4.79
N ILE A 121 12.76 5.36 4.43
CA ILE A 121 12.98 4.74 3.12
C ILE A 121 13.60 3.35 3.28
N MET A 122 13.04 2.38 2.54
CA MET A 122 13.42 0.98 2.58
C MET A 122 13.44 0.35 1.18
N LEU A 123 14.53 -0.35 0.88
CA LEU A 123 14.66 -1.21 -0.30
C LEU A 123 14.39 -2.67 0.06
N ILE A 124 13.69 -3.36 -0.83
CA ILE A 124 13.38 -4.79 -0.73
C ILE A 124 13.97 -5.51 -1.94
N LYS A 125 14.75 -6.56 -1.69
CA LYS A 125 15.17 -7.54 -2.71
C LYS A 125 14.16 -8.67 -2.79
N LEU A 126 13.71 -8.97 -4.00
CA LEU A 126 12.75 -10.05 -4.28
C LEU A 126 13.42 -11.42 -4.39
N ASN A 127 12.71 -12.46 -3.97
CA ASN A 127 13.14 -13.87 -4.08
C ASN A 127 13.30 -14.35 -5.53
N ALA A 128 12.54 -13.76 -6.45
CA ALA A 128 12.61 -14.02 -7.88
C ALA A 128 12.19 -12.78 -8.65
N SER A 129 12.73 -12.61 -9.86
CA SER A 129 12.44 -11.47 -10.71
C SER A 129 10.96 -11.43 -11.13
N VAL A 130 10.38 -10.24 -11.24
CA VAL A 130 9.03 -10.01 -11.77
C VAL A 130 9.07 -10.08 -13.31
N THR A 131 8.09 -10.75 -13.90
CA THR A 131 7.89 -10.74 -15.36
C THR A 131 7.14 -9.48 -15.74
N TYR A 132 7.66 -8.67 -16.65
CA TYR A 132 6.90 -7.53 -17.18
C TYR A 132 5.82 -8.02 -18.16
N ASN A 133 4.64 -7.46 -18.02
CA ASN A 133 3.50 -7.59 -18.91
C ASN A 133 3.10 -6.20 -19.43
N GLU A 134 2.37 -6.20 -20.54
CA GLU A 134 1.66 -5.03 -21.04
C GLU A 134 0.29 -4.91 -20.37
#